data_AF-A0A1J7JHH3-F1
#
_entry.id   AF-A0A1J7JHH3-F1
#
_cell.length_a   1.000
_cell.length_b   1.000
_cell.length_c   1.000
_cell.angle_alpha   90.00
_cell.angle_beta   90.00
_cell.angle_gamma   90.00
#
_symmetry.space_group_name_H-M   'P 1'
#
loop_
_entity.id
_entity.type
_entity.pdbx_description
1 polymer ?
#
loop_
_entity_poly.entity_id
_entity_poly.type
_entity_poly.pdbx_seq_one_letter_code
_entity_poly.pdbx_strand_id
1 'polypeptide(L)'
;MFLTTNRCLIQDLVDEAKENNEPLCNFGLHNQRNAFRWIHKHIAGFGGDPGNITAFGESAGSVSLCLHMCSTVPLFRRAILQSGTPAGNPPPSDLTVKEKQYMRLLEYCGIETTDPRRLKKLRSVGIETLVAAIADLKTWEASGLGLRKTSSLFFRITAPRRN
;
A
#
# COMPACT_ATOMS: atom_id res chain seq x y z
N MET A 1 34.50 -22.02 -2.34
CA MET A 1 34.53 -20.81 -3.18
C MET A 1 33.25 -20.79 -4.01
N PHE A 2 32.18 -20.20 -3.48
CA PHE A 2 30.96 -19.86 -4.23
C PHE A 2 30.62 -18.41 -3.88
N LEU A 3 31.32 -17.49 -4.54
CA LEU A 3 30.89 -16.11 -4.65
C LEU A 3 29.92 -16.02 -5.84
N THR A 4 29.02 -15.05 -5.77
CA THR A 4 28.01 -14.66 -6.77
C THR A 4 26.63 -15.30 -6.64
N THR A 5 25.86 -14.85 -5.64
CA THR A 5 24.43 -14.58 -5.90
C THR A 5 24.23 -13.08 -5.78
N ASN A 6 23.92 -12.47 -6.92
CA ASN A 6 23.39 -11.11 -7.05
C ASN A 6 22.25 -10.87 -6.03
N ARG A 7 22.57 -10.40 -4.82
CA ARG A 7 21.58 -9.80 -3.91
C ARG A 7 21.25 -8.41 -4.43
N CYS A 8 20.50 -8.35 -5.52
CA CYS A 8 20.19 -7.10 -6.23
C CYS A 8 18.69 -6.72 -6.13
N LEU A 9 17.98 -7.32 -5.17
CA LEU A 9 16.58 -7.05 -4.87
C LEU A 9 16.42 -6.82 -3.35
N ILE A 10 15.29 -6.23 -2.96
CA ILE A 10 14.65 -6.07 -1.64
C ILE A 10 14.38 -7.47 -1.03
N GLN A 11 15.37 -8.34 -1.14
CA GLN A 11 15.31 -9.76 -0.93
C GLN A 11 15.07 -10.04 0.56
N ASP A 12 15.56 -9.17 1.44
CA ASP A 12 15.29 -9.20 2.86
C ASP A 12 13.80 -9.02 3.18
N LEU A 13 13.06 -8.13 2.50
CA LEU A 13 11.59 -8.07 2.67
C LEU A 13 10.90 -9.28 2.01
N VAL A 14 11.42 -9.77 0.88
CA VAL A 14 10.85 -10.95 0.21
C VAL A 14 11.01 -12.21 1.06
N ASP A 15 12.18 -12.40 1.65
CA ASP A 15 12.53 -13.54 2.50
C ASP A 15 11.68 -13.49 3.77
N GLU A 16 11.62 -12.34 4.45
CA GLU A 16 10.78 -12.16 5.64
C GLU A 16 9.29 -12.41 5.34
N ALA A 17 8.78 -11.87 4.23
CA ALA A 17 7.39 -12.08 3.85
C ALA A 17 7.10 -13.55 3.53
N LYS A 18 8.04 -14.29 2.93
CA LYS A 18 7.89 -15.75 2.73
C LYS A 18 7.91 -16.50 4.06
N GLU A 19 8.82 -16.16 4.96
CA GLU A 19 8.93 -16.77 6.29
C GLU A 19 7.65 -16.57 7.11
N ASN A 20 7.05 -15.38 7.04
CA ASN A 20 5.83 -15.03 7.76
C ASN A 20 4.53 -15.39 7.02
N ASN A 21 4.62 -15.90 5.78
CA ASN A 21 3.48 -16.12 4.90
C ASN A 21 2.61 -14.84 4.72
N GLU A 22 3.29 -13.71 4.54
CA GLU A 22 2.71 -12.38 4.37
C GLU A 22 2.82 -11.87 2.93
N PRO A 23 2.02 -10.88 2.53
CA PRO A 23 2.18 -10.24 1.23
C PRO A 23 3.53 -9.56 1.06
N LEU A 24 4.13 -9.69 -0.12
CA LEU A 24 5.45 -9.12 -0.43
C LEU A 24 5.46 -7.58 -0.49
N CYS A 25 4.36 -6.97 -0.93
CA CYS A 25 4.27 -5.54 -1.17
C CYS A 25 2.82 -5.06 -1.16
N ASN A 26 2.59 -3.79 -1.48
CA ASN A 26 1.25 -3.18 -1.54
C ASN A 26 0.47 -3.29 -0.21
N PHE A 27 1.18 -3.18 0.92
CA PHE A 27 0.61 -3.37 2.26
C PHE A 27 -0.66 -2.55 2.51
N GLY A 28 -0.72 -1.30 2.03
CA GLY A 28 -1.92 -0.47 2.13
C GLY A 28 -3.15 -1.05 1.41
N LEU A 29 -2.97 -1.63 0.21
CA LEU A 29 -4.06 -2.31 -0.50
C LEU A 29 -4.47 -3.60 0.22
N HIS A 30 -3.51 -4.33 0.80
CA HIS A 30 -3.81 -5.49 1.65
C HIS A 30 -4.58 -5.09 2.91
N ASN A 31 -4.26 -3.95 3.53
CA ASN A 31 -5.01 -3.44 4.67
C ASN A 31 -6.45 -3.09 4.27
N GLN A 32 -6.66 -2.42 3.14
CA GLN A 32 -8.02 -2.16 2.63
C GLN A 32 -8.79 -3.46 2.36
N ARG A 33 -8.15 -4.46 1.74
CA ARG A 33 -8.74 -5.79 1.52
C ARG A 33 -9.15 -6.46 2.84
N ASN A 34 -8.30 -6.41 3.85
CA ASN A 34 -8.59 -6.96 5.16
C ASN A 34 -9.74 -6.20 5.86
N ALA A 35 -9.80 -4.88 5.71
CA ALA A 35 -10.93 -4.09 6.20
C ALA A 35 -12.25 -4.53 5.53
N PHE A 36 -12.27 -4.72 4.20
CA PHE A 36 -13.46 -5.24 3.52
C PHE A 36 -13.83 -6.65 3.98
N ARG A 37 -12.86 -7.55 4.19
CA ARG A 37 -13.12 -8.89 4.75
C ARG A 37 -13.74 -8.81 6.14
N TRP A 38 -13.26 -7.90 6.98
CA TRP A 38 -13.85 -7.67 8.29
C TRP A 38 -15.29 -7.15 8.16
N ILE A 39 -15.54 -6.18 7.27
CA ILE A 39 -16.89 -5.66 7.00
C ILE A 39 -17.81 -6.79 6.56
N HIS A 40 -17.43 -7.60 5.58
CA HIS A 40 -18.21 -8.77 5.13
C HIS A 40 -18.58 -9.69 6.29
N LYS A 41 -17.63 -9.96 7.19
CA LYS A 41 -17.84 -10.86 8.32
C LYS A 41 -18.75 -10.28 9.41
N HIS A 42 -18.70 -8.98 9.63
CA HIS A 42 -19.27 -8.37 10.84
C HIS A 42 -20.44 -7.43 10.59
N ILE A 43 -20.64 -6.92 9.37
CA ILE A 43 -21.59 -5.83 9.14
C ILE A 43 -23.06 -6.21 9.38
N ALA A 44 -23.40 -7.50 9.26
CA ALA A 44 -24.71 -8.05 9.61
C ALA A 44 -25.08 -7.79 11.08
N GLY A 45 -24.10 -7.83 12.00
CA GLY A 45 -24.31 -7.53 13.42
C GLY A 45 -24.67 -6.07 13.70
N PHE A 46 -24.38 -5.16 12.75
CA PHE A 46 -24.73 -3.74 12.80
C PHE A 46 -25.98 -3.42 11.96
N GLY A 47 -26.68 -4.44 11.46
CA GLY A 47 -27.89 -4.29 10.62
C GLY A 47 -27.60 -3.94 9.16
N GLY A 48 -26.35 -4.07 8.69
CA GLY A 48 -26.02 -3.92 7.27
C GLY A 48 -26.08 -5.25 6.52
N ASP A 49 -26.14 -5.18 5.19
CA ASP A 49 -26.14 -6.35 4.31
C ASP A 49 -24.74 -6.56 3.70
N PRO A 50 -24.02 -7.66 4.05
CA PRO A 50 -22.71 -7.95 3.47
C PRO A 50 -22.76 -8.21 1.96
N GLY A 51 -23.91 -8.63 1.42
CA GLY A 51 -24.13 -8.80 -0.02
C GLY A 51 -24.32 -7.49 -0.79
N ASN A 52 -24.50 -6.37 -0.10
CA ASN A 52 -24.86 -5.08 -0.69
C ASN A 52 -23.93 -3.92 -0.27
N ILE A 53 -22.62 -4.19 -0.21
CA ILE A 53 -21.61 -3.18 0.13
C ILE A 53 -21.36 -2.25 -1.07
N THR A 54 -21.43 -0.93 -0.85
CA THR A 54 -20.99 0.10 -1.80
C THR A 54 -19.70 0.74 -1.28
N ALA A 55 -18.60 0.59 -2.02
CA ALA A 55 -17.34 1.26 -1.72
C ALA A 55 -17.35 2.69 -2.26
N PHE A 56 -16.69 3.61 -1.57
CA PHE A 56 -16.54 5.00 -1.96
C PHE A 56 -15.09 5.41 -1.80
N GLY A 57 -14.53 6.12 -2.77
CA GLY A 57 -13.14 6.58 -2.73
C GLY A 57 -12.94 7.89 -3.48
N GLU A 58 -12.11 8.75 -2.91
CA GLU A 58 -11.67 10.03 -3.50
C GLU A 58 -10.15 9.99 -3.74
N SER A 59 -9.68 10.60 -4.84
CA SER A 59 -8.25 10.68 -5.21
C SER A 59 -7.56 9.31 -5.15
N ALA A 60 -6.54 9.14 -4.32
CA ALA A 60 -5.85 7.87 -4.10
C ALA A 60 -6.79 6.74 -3.62
N GLY A 61 -7.87 7.06 -2.91
CA GLY A 61 -8.92 6.12 -2.55
C GLY A 61 -9.70 5.62 -3.77
N SER A 62 -10.04 6.51 -4.70
CA SER A 62 -10.67 6.14 -5.98
C SER A 62 -9.76 5.22 -6.80
N VAL A 63 -8.46 5.57 -6.89
CA VAL A 63 -7.44 4.73 -7.55
C VAL A 63 -7.37 3.35 -6.90
N SER A 64 -7.37 3.29 -5.57
CA SER A 64 -7.33 2.04 -4.82
C SER A 64 -8.55 1.15 -5.11
N LEU A 65 -9.75 1.72 -5.16
CA LEU A 65 -10.97 0.97 -5.51
C LEU A 65 -10.91 0.43 -6.94
N CYS A 66 -10.40 1.21 -7.89
CA CYS A 66 -10.15 0.71 -9.25
C CYS A 66 -9.19 -0.49 -9.26
N LEU A 67 -8.10 -0.43 -8.50
CA LEU A 67 -7.16 -1.56 -8.39
C LEU A 67 -7.82 -2.80 -7.78
N HIS A 68 -8.72 -2.63 -6.80
CA HIS A 68 -9.49 -3.75 -6.25
C HIS A 68 -10.48 -4.35 -7.25
N MET A 69 -11.09 -3.54 -8.12
CA MET A 69 -11.96 -4.05 -9.21
C MET A 69 -11.20 -4.87 -10.25
N CYS A 70 -9.91 -4.63 -10.44
CA CYS A 70 -9.05 -5.44 -11.31
C CYS A 70 -8.63 -6.78 -10.68
N SER A 71 -8.92 -6.99 -9.40
CA SER A 71 -8.60 -8.23 -8.69
C SER A 71 -9.77 -9.21 -8.75
N THR A 72 -9.47 -10.51 -8.72
CA THR A 72 -10.49 -11.58 -8.71
C THR A 72 -11.25 -11.71 -7.39
N VAL A 73 -10.81 -11.03 -6.33
CA VAL A 73 -11.46 -11.07 -5.01
C VAL A 73 -12.63 -10.06 -4.96
N PRO A 74 -13.89 -10.53 -4.84
CA PRO A 74 -15.04 -9.63 -4.78
C PRO A 74 -15.13 -8.97 -3.40
N LEU A 75 -14.85 -7.66 -3.33
CA LEU A 75 -14.83 -6.91 -2.07
C LEU A 75 -16.08 -6.07 -1.83
N PHE A 76 -16.72 -5.58 -2.89
CA PHE A 76 -17.90 -4.73 -2.81
C PHE A 76 -18.78 -4.96 -4.04
N ARG A 77 -20.07 -4.63 -3.92
CA ARG A 77 -21.07 -4.78 -4.99
C ARG A 77 -21.08 -3.59 -5.93
N ARG A 78 -20.82 -2.38 -5.42
CA ARG A 78 -20.80 -1.13 -6.18
C ARG A 78 -19.63 -0.25 -5.72
N ALA A 79 -19.19 0.65 -6.58
CA ALA A 79 -18.16 1.64 -6.25
C ALA A 79 -18.57 3.04 -6.70
N ILE A 80 -18.21 4.04 -5.91
CA ILE A 80 -18.25 5.46 -6.25
C ILE A 80 -16.80 5.96 -6.28
N LEU A 81 -16.41 6.55 -7.41
CA LEU A 81 -15.04 6.91 -7.75
C LEU A 81 -14.99 8.41 -8.00
N GLN A 82 -14.24 9.16 -7.19
CA GLN A 82 -14.13 10.62 -7.32
C GLN A 82 -12.68 11.06 -7.51
N SER A 83 -12.43 11.90 -8.51
CA SER A 83 -11.16 12.63 -8.71
C SER A 83 -9.89 11.75 -8.72
N GLY A 84 -10.00 10.49 -9.13
CA GLY A 84 -8.84 9.60 -9.24
C GLY A 84 -9.11 8.39 -10.13
N THR A 85 -8.20 8.10 -11.05
CA THR A 85 -8.24 6.92 -11.91
C THR A 85 -6.83 6.33 -12.05
N PRO A 86 -6.67 5.00 -12.22
CA PRO A 86 -5.36 4.42 -12.47
C PRO A 86 -4.68 4.98 -13.73
N ALA A 87 -5.46 5.33 -14.76
CA ALA A 87 -4.96 5.86 -16.03
C ALA A 87 -4.30 7.25 -15.90
N GLY A 88 -4.69 8.03 -14.89
CA GLY A 88 -4.07 9.33 -14.58
C GLY A 88 -2.85 9.24 -13.66
N ASN A 89 -2.47 8.04 -13.22
CA ASN A 89 -1.30 7.81 -12.38
C ASN A 89 -0.18 7.16 -13.20
N PRO A 90 1.09 7.36 -12.83
CA PRO A 90 2.17 6.58 -13.41
C PRO A 90 1.89 5.08 -13.25
N PRO A 91 2.34 4.25 -14.20
CA PRO A 91 2.26 2.82 -14.03
C PRO A 91 2.98 2.39 -12.75
N PRO A 92 2.59 1.24 -12.16
CA PRO A 92 3.34 0.65 -11.05
C PRO A 92 4.83 0.62 -11.38
N SER A 93 5.66 1.13 -10.48
CA SER A 93 7.11 1.17 -10.69
C SER A 93 7.66 -0.25 -10.73
N ASP A 94 8.62 -0.49 -11.61
CA ASP A 94 9.40 -1.72 -11.62
C ASP A 94 10.09 -1.94 -10.26
N LEU A 95 10.26 -3.21 -9.86
CA LEU A 95 10.93 -3.57 -8.61
C LEU A 95 12.36 -3.01 -8.53
N THR A 96 13.06 -2.87 -9.66
CA THR A 96 14.38 -2.23 -9.73
C THR A 96 14.35 -0.74 -9.36
N VAL A 97 13.24 -0.04 -9.61
CA VAL A 97 13.05 1.35 -9.17
C VAL A 97 12.81 1.36 -7.66
N LYS A 98 12.00 0.41 -7.15
CA LYS A 98 11.77 0.27 -5.70
C LYS A 98 13.06 -0.08 -4.96
N GLU A 99 13.92 -0.89 -5.56
CA GLU A 99 15.25 -1.20 -5.04
C GLU A 99 16.07 0.05 -4.77
N LYS A 100 16.17 0.92 -5.78
CA LYS A 100 16.92 2.17 -5.67
C LYS A 100 16.34 3.09 -4.60
N GLN A 101 15.01 3.13 -4.46
CA GLN A 101 14.34 3.89 -3.41
C GLN A 101 14.65 3.32 -2.02
N TYR A 102 14.65 1.99 -1.89
CA TYR A 102 15.01 1.30 -0.66
C TYR A 102 16.46 1.56 -0.25
N MET A 103 17.41 1.45 -1.18
CA MET A 103 18.83 1.72 -0.92
C MET A 103 19.06 3.17 -0.48
N ARG A 104 18.42 4.15 -1.13
CA ARG A 104 18.49 5.57 -0.72
C ARG A 104 17.93 5.80 0.68
N LEU A 105 16.86 5.10 1.04
CA LEU A 105 16.29 5.19 2.39
C LEU A 105 17.27 4.63 3.43
N LEU A 106 17.91 3.49 3.15
CA LEU A 106 18.94 2.94 4.03
C LEU A 106 20.11 3.92 4.21
N GLU A 107 20.62 4.48 3.12
CA GLU A 107 21.69 5.49 3.15
C GLU A 107 21.28 6.73 3.97
N TYR A 108 20.05 7.25 3.76
CA TYR A 108 19.52 8.38 4.53
C TYR A 108 19.45 8.07 6.03
N CYS A 109 19.09 6.84 6.40
CA CYS A 109 19.04 6.39 7.78
C CYS A 109 20.43 6.02 8.36
N GLY A 110 21.52 6.18 7.60
CA GLY A 110 22.86 5.78 8.03
C GLY A 110 23.05 4.26 8.17
N ILE A 111 22.27 3.48 7.42
CA ILE A 111 22.34 2.01 7.42
C ILE A 111 23.13 1.55 6.20
N GLU A 112 24.18 0.77 6.43
CA GLU A 112 24.97 0.17 5.36
C GLU A 112 24.11 -0.77 4.50
N THR A 113 24.09 -0.55 3.18
CA THR A 113 23.23 -1.27 2.23
C THR A 113 23.58 -2.76 2.11
N THR A 114 24.81 -3.15 2.43
CA THR A 114 25.29 -4.53 2.42
C THR A 114 25.06 -5.27 3.74
N ASP A 115 24.63 -4.58 4.82
CA ASP A 115 24.43 -5.22 6.12
C ASP A 115 23.28 -6.23 6.06
N PRO A 116 23.49 -7.52 6.41
CA PRO A 116 22.43 -8.52 6.39
C PRO A 116 21.29 -8.23 7.38
N ARG A 117 21.48 -7.32 8.35
CA ARG A 117 20.48 -6.90 9.33
C ARG A 117 19.85 -5.54 8.99
N ARG A 118 20.09 -5.00 7.80
CA ARG A 118 19.62 -3.67 7.36
C ARG A 118 18.11 -3.49 7.53
N LEU A 119 17.29 -4.49 7.22
CA LEU A 119 15.84 -4.43 7.42
C LEU A 119 15.46 -4.32 8.91
N LYS A 120 16.08 -5.12 9.79
CA LYS A 120 15.86 -5.04 11.24
C LYS A 120 16.28 -3.69 11.82
N LYS A 121 17.40 -3.13 11.33
CA LYS A 121 17.85 -1.79 11.68
C LYS A 121 16.84 -0.73 11.22
N LEU A 122 16.36 -0.83 9.97
CA LEU A 122 15.37 0.10 9.41
C LEU A 122 14.07 0.09 10.22
N ARG A 123 13.59 -1.08 10.66
CA ARG A 123 12.41 -1.20 11.55
C ARG A 123 12.60 -0.57 12.93
N SER A 124 13.84 -0.34 13.33
CA SER A 124 14.21 0.29 14.62
C SER A 124 14.44 1.80 14.48
N VAL A 125 14.40 2.34 13.26
CA VAL A 125 14.51 3.78 13.01
C VAL A 125 13.25 4.48 13.54
N GLY A 126 13.44 5.62 14.20
CA GLY A 126 12.34 6.43 14.72
C GLY A 126 11.42 6.92 13.59
N ILE A 127 10.11 6.96 13.87
CA ILE A 127 9.11 7.38 12.89
C ILE A 127 9.39 8.79 12.33
N GLU A 128 9.92 9.70 13.14
CA GLU A 128 10.26 11.06 12.71
C GLU A 128 11.30 11.08 11.59
N THR A 129 12.32 10.22 11.67
CA THR A 129 13.33 10.08 10.62
C THR A 129 12.73 9.50 9.35
N LEU A 130 11.83 8.52 9.46
CA LEU A 130 11.15 7.94 8.29
C LEU A 130 10.22 8.96 7.61
N VAL A 131 9.53 9.78 8.40
CA VAL A 131 8.67 10.86 7.87
C VAL A 131 9.50 11.94 7.18
N ALA A 132 10.64 12.34 7.77
CA ALA A 132 11.57 13.27 7.15
C ALA A 132 12.13 12.71 5.82
N ALA A 133 12.49 11.43 5.79
CA ALA A 133 12.99 10.78 4.58
C ALA A 133 11.98 10.82 3.41
N ILE A 134 10.67 10.71 3.68
CA ILE A 134 9.63 10.82 2.64
C ILE A 134 9.67 12.20 1.96
N ALA A 135 9.87 13.26 2.75
CA ALA A 135 9.94 14.62 2.24
C ALA A 135 11.25 14.90 1.49
N ASP A 136 12.37 14.49 2.07
CA ASP A 136 13.71 14.81 1.58
C ASP A 136 14.09 14.00 0.34
N LEU A 137 13.71 12.72 0.30
CA LEU A 137 13.94 11.85 -0.85
C LEU A 137 12.96 12.13 -2.00
N LYS A 138 12.04 13.11 -1.81
CA LYS A 138 11.00 13.52 -2.76
C LYS A 138 10.35 12.34 -3.45
N THR A 139 9.93 11.35 -2.66
CA THR A 139 9.43 10.07 -3.18
C THR A 139 8.21 10.24 -4.11
N TRP A 140 7.54 11.39 -4.04
CA TRP A 140 6.44 11.81 -4.92
C TRP A 140 6.87 12.41 -6.28
N GLU A 141 8.06 13.00 -6.43
CA GLU A 141 8.52 13.54 -7.74
C GLU A 141 8.75 12.39 -8.74
N ALA A 142 9.20 11.24 -8.26
CA ALA A 142 9.30 10.01 -9.05
C ALA A 142 7.92 9.47 -9.51
N SER A 143 6.81 9.99 -8.97
CA SER A 143 5.44 9.64 -9.35
C SER A 143 4.77 10.67 -10.26
N GLY A 144 5.48 11.68 -10.77
CA GLY A 144 4.96 12.65 -11.76
C GLY A 144 3.76 13.51 -11.31
N LEU A 145 3.24 13.30 -10.10
CA LEU A 145 2.13 14.04 -9.51
C LEU A 145 2.68 15.13 -8.61
N GLY A 146 2.90 16.30 -9.20
CA GLY A 146 3.09 17.54 -8.45
C GLY A 146 1.75 17.99 -7.83
N LEU A 147 1.31 17.34 -6.73
CA LEU A 147 0.16 17.81 -5.96
C LEU A 147 0.42 17.73 -4.45
N ARG A 148 0.27 18.90 -3.80
CA ARG A 148 0.35 19.11 -2.35
C ARG A 148 -0.84 18.43 -1.66
N LYS A 149 -0.57 17.81 -0.51
CA LYS A 149 -1.49 17.37 0.57
C LYS A 149 -2.99 17.38 0.23
N THR A 150 -3.59 16.19 0.11
CA THR A 150 -4.83 15.77 0.80
C THR A 150 -5.21 14.36 0.31
N SER A 151 -5.41 13.42 1.23
CA SER A 151 -6.06 12.13 0.92
C SER A 151 -6.82 11.70 2.16
N SER A 152 -8.15 11.73 2.08
CA SER A 152 -9.03 11.22 3.13
C SER A 152 -9.83 10.06 2.56
N LEU A 153 -9.69 8.88 3.16
CA LEU A 153 -10.54 7.72 2.88
C LEU A 153 -11.76 7.77 3.80
N PHE A 154 -12.96 7.92 3.25
CA PHE A 154 -14.21 7.87 4.00
C PHE A 154 -15.00 6.60 3.65
N PHE A 155 -15.30 5.78 4.65
CA PHE A 155 -16.22 4.66 4.51
C PHE A 155 -17.64 5.15 4.83
N ARG A 156 -18.54 5.16 3.84
CA ARG A 156 -19.97 5.37 4.09
C ARG A 156 -20.71 4.03 3.96
N ILE A 157 -21.12 3.49 5.09
CA ILE A 157 -22.00 2.32 5.13
C ILE A 157 -23.43 2.84 5.06
N THR A 158 -24.08 2.68 3.91
CA THR A 158 -25.51 2.99 3.77
C THR A 158 -26.32 1.75 4.16
N ALA A 159 -27.00 1.78 5.29
CA ALA A 159 -28.08 0.84 5.60
C ALA A 159 -29.34 1.21 4.79
N PRO A 160 -30.15 0.23 4.36
CA PRO A 160 -31.46 0.53 3.78
C PRO A 160 -32.35 1.22 4.82
N ARG A 161 -33.06 2.28 4.42
CA ARG A 161 -34.12 2.87 5.25
C ARG A 161 -35.19 1.79 5.49
N ARG A 162 -35.48 1.50 6.76
CA ARG A 162 -36.73 0.80 7.11
C ARG A 162 -37.88 1.75 6.79
N ASN A 163 -38.78 1.32 5.92
CA ASN A 163 -40.11 1.93 5.80
C ASN A 163 -40.93 1.60 7.05
#